data_AF-A0A968LFV5-F1
#
_entry.id   AF-A0A968LFV5-F1
#
_cell.length_a   1.000
_cell.length_b   1.000
_cell.length_c   1.000
_cell.angle_alpha   90.00
_cell.angle_beta   90.00
_cell.angle_gamma   90.00
#
_symmetry.space_group_name_H-M   'P 1'
#
loop_
_entity.id
_entity.type
_entity.pdbx_description
1 polymer ?
#
loop_
_entity_poly.entity_id
_entity_poly.type
_entity_poly.pdbx_seq_one_letter_code
_entity_poly.pdbx_strand_id
1 'polypeptide(L)'
;MHHHDLEHIADGVVGAAAIAATVLANPLLRPFYRKWGATEHEARRLLPGDELIEAPRMQYTRAISIAAPPERVWPWLIQIGYGRAGWYSYDLLEDAVGAGEFVDGGESADRILPELQQLAVGDPIRLHERLAYHVHEIAPPRRLIL
;
A
#
# COMPACT_ATOMS: atom_id res chain seq x y z
N MET A 1 27.15 -38.92 -7.72
CA MET A 1 25.74 -38.63 -8.07
C MET A 1 24.85 -38.94 -6.86
N HIS A 2 25.05 -38.23 -5.73
CA HIS A 2 24.30 -38.45 -4.46
C HIS A 2 24.28 -37.20 -3.55
N HIS A 3 25.28 -36.31 -3.63
CA HIS A 3 25.33 -35.10 -2.79
C HIS A 3 24.35 -34.00 -3.23
N HIS A 4 24.12 -33.88 -4.55
CA HIS A 4 23.27 -32.85 -5.13
C HIS A 4 21.77 -33.12 -4.87
N ASP A 5 21.37 -34.39 -4.74
CA ASP A 5 19.96 -34.76 -4.51
C ASP A 5 19.51 -34.50 -3.07
N LEU A 6 20.42 -34.61 -2.09
CA LEU A 6 20.12 -34.36 -0.68
C LEU A 6 19.93 -32.87 -0.37
N GLU A 7 20.67 -32.00 -1.05
CA GLU A 7 20.52 -30.54 -0.93
C GLU A 7 19.16 -30.07 -1.47
N HIS A 8 18.74 -30.57 -2.65
CA HIS A 8 17.41 -30.25 -3.21
C HIS A 8 16.26 -30.75 -2.33
N ILE A 9 16.40 -31.92 -1.71
CA ILE A 9 15.38 -32.44 -0.78
C ILE A 9 15.33 -31.59 0.49
N ALA A 10 16.49 -31.20 1.04
CA ALA A 10 16.55 -30.34 2.23
C ALA A 10 15.91 -28.97 1.95
N ASP A 11 16.25 -28.35 0.82
CA ASP A 11 15.65 -27.07 0.40
C ASP A 11 14.13 -27.19 0.20
N GLY A 12 13.66 -28.31 -0.37
CA GLY A 12 12.24 -28.60 -0.51
C GLY A 12 11.51 -28.73 0.83
N VAL A 13 12.12 -29.42 1.80
CA VAL A 13 11.56 -29.56 3.16
C VAL A 13 11.54 -28.22 3.89
N VAL A 14 12.62 -27.44 3.80
CA VAL A 14 12.70 -26.09 4.39
C VAL A 14 11.63 -25.17 3.79
N GLY A 15 11.49 -25.16 2.47
CA GLY A 15 10.47 -24.38 1.77
C GLY A 15 9.05 -24.78 2.19
N ALA A 16 8.75 -26.08 2.22
CA ALA A 16 7.45 -26.59 2.64
C ALA A 16 7.13 -26.26 4.10
N ALA A 17 8.12 -26.41 5.00
CA ALA A 17 7.97 -26.06 6.41
C ALA A 17 7.74 -24.55 6.60
N ALA A 18 8.44 -23.70 5.85
CA ALA A 18 8.25 -22.25 5.88
C ALA A 18 6.83 -21.86 5.43
N ILE A 19 6.36 -22.42 4.30
CA ILE A 19 4.98 -22.19 3.81
C ILE A 19 3.96 -22.65 4.86
N ALA A 20 4.12 -23.86 5.40
CA ALA A 20 3.21 -24.39 6.42
C ALA A 20 3.19 -23.51 7.67
N ALA A 21 4.35 -23.07 8.16
CA ALA A 21 4.46 -22.17 9.29
C ALA A 21 3.76 -20.83 9.03
N THR A 22 3.94 -20.23 7.85
CA THR A 22 3.24 -18.98 7.46
C THR A 22 1.73 -19.16 7.42
N VAL A 23 1.24 -20.24 6.81
CA VAL A 23 -0.20 -20.53 6.72
C VAL A 23 -0.80 -20.76 8.12
N LEU A 24 -0.11 -21.51 8.97
CA LEU A 24 -0.55 -21.81 10.33
C LEU A 24 -0.48 -20.58 11.26
N ALA A 25 0.49 -19.69 11.07
CA ALA A 25 0.61 -18.46 11.84
C ALA A 25 -0.37 -17.37 11.36
N ASN A 26 -0.85 -17.43 10.12
CA ASN A 26 -1.69 -16.38 9.53
C ASN A 26 -2.93 -16.04 10.37
N PRO A 27 -3.73 -16.98 10.93
CA PRO A 27 -4.86 -16.64 11.80
C PRO A 27 -4.47 -15.80 13.04
N LEU A 28 -3.26 -15.96 13.56
CA LEU A 28 -2.75 -15.22 14.71
C LEU A 28 -2.19 -13.85 14.32
N LEU A 29 -1.51 -13.77 13.16
CA LEU A 29 -0.93 -12.53 12.66
C LEU A 29 -1.97 -11.61 12.01
N ARG A 30 -3.04 -12.19 11.45
CA ARG A 30 -4.09 -11.49 10.71
C ARG A 30 -4.80 -10.41 11.50
N PRO A 31 -5.25 -10.63 12.75
CA PRO A 31 -5.83 -9.55 13.54
C PRO A 31 -4.88 -8.37 13.74
N PHE A 32 -3.57 -8.60 13.78
CA PHE A 32 -2.56 -7.55 13.98
C PHE A 32 -2.35 -6.73 12.70
N TYR A 33 -1.97 -7.36 11.58
CA TYR A 33 -1.65 -6.61 10.36
C TYR A 33 -2.90 -5.98 9.70
N ARG A 34 -4.10 -6.45 10.04
CA ARG A 34 -5.36 -5.88 9.50
C ARG A 34 -5.70 -4.50 10.02
N LYS A 35 -5.21 -4.14 11.20
CA LYS A 35 -5.51 -2.88 11.90
C LYS A 35 -4.25 -2.05 12.19
N TRP A 36 -3.16 -2.28 11.46
CA TRP A 36 -1.85 -1.73 11.81
C TRP A 36 -1.91 -0.21 11.95
N GLY A 37 -1.60 0.27 13.16
CA GLY A 37 -1.57 1.69 13.51
C GLY A 37 -2.95 2.29 13.83
N ALA A 38 -4.03 1.57 13.53
CA ALA A 38 -5.39 1.95 13.89
C ALA A 38 -5.77 1.43 15.29
N THR A 39 -6.52 2.23 16.03
CA THR A 39 -7.20 1.81 17.25
C THR A 39 -8.35 0.85 16.94
N GLU A 40 -8.83 0.12 17.96
CA GLU A 40 -10.03 -0.72 17.83
C GLU A 40 -11.27 0.05 17.39
N HIS A 41 -11.40 1.31 17.82
CA HIS A 41 -12.51 2.15 17.43
C HIS A 41 -12.43 2.55 15.95
N GLU A 42 -11.25 3.00 15.49
CA GLU A 42 -11.01 3.34 14.09
C GLU A 42 -11.17 2.15 13.16
N ALA A 43 -10.75 0.96 13.59
CA ALA A 43 -10.85 -0.26 12.79
C ALA A 43 -12.28 -0.80 12.65
N ARG A 44 -13.20 -0.43 13.55
CA ARG A 44 -14.59 -0.92 13.55
C ARG A 44 -15.62 0.09 13.06
N ARG A 45 -15.24 1.36 12.92
CA ARG A 45 -16.16 2.40 12.41
C ARG A 45 -16.34 2.26 10.90
N LEU A 46 -17.50 2.66 10.41
CA LEU A 46 -17.73 2.82 8.97
C LEU A 46 -16.90 4.01 8.46
N LEU A 47 -16.15 3.78 7.38
CA LEU A 47 -15.38 4.78 6.67
C LEU A 47 -16.07 5.14 5.35
N PRO A 48 -15.95 6.39 4.86
CA PRO A 48 -16.41 6.74 3.52
C PRO A 48 -15.81 5.79 2.48
N GLY A 49 -16.66 5.20 1.64
CA GLY A 49 -16.26 4.25 0.60
C GLY A 49 -16.44 2.77 0.98
N ASP A 50 -16.67 2.45 2.26
CA ASP A 50 -16.97 1.07 2.69
C ASP A 50 -18.24 0.53 2.00
N GLU A 51 -19.18 1.40 1.64
CA GLU A 51 -20.42 1.08 0.94
C GLU A 51 -20.23 0.72 -0.54
N LEU A 52 -19.06 1.01 -1.13
CA LEU A 52 -18.80 0.78 -2.57
C LEU A 52 -18.59 -0.71 -2.89
N ILE A 53 -18.21 -1.51 -1.90
CA ILE A 53 -17.99 -2.96 -2.05
C ILE A 53 -18.79 -3.69 -0.98
N GLU A 54 -19.94 -4.24 -1.37
CA GLU A 54 -20.88 -4.90 -0.45
C GLU A 54 -20.28 -6.11 0.28
N ALA A 55 -19.46 -6.91 -0.41
CA ALA A 55 -18.85 -8.13 0.12
C ALA A 55 -17.34 -8.21 -0.19
N PRO A 56 -16.49 -7.43 0.49
CA PRO A 56 -15.07 -7.38 0.19
C PRO A 56 -14.39 -8.71 0.55
N ARG A 57 -13.63 -9.28 -0.38
CA ARG A 57 -12.81 -10.49 -0.12
C ARG A 57 -11.73 -10.22 0.93
N MET A 58 -11.22 -8.98 0.97
CA MET A 58 -10.21 -8.51 1.90
C MET A 58 -10.52 -7.07 2.32
N GLN A 59 -10.37 -6.79 3.62
CA GLN A 59 -10.56 -5.46 4.19
C GLN A 59 -9.55 -5.22 5.32
N TYR A 60 -8.93 -4.06 5.27
CA TYR A 60 -7.86 -3.61 6.14
C TYR A 60 -8.08 -2.14 6.49
N THR A 61 -7.83 -1.76 7.75
CA THR A 61 -7.84 -0.36 8.19
C THR A 61 -6.47 -0.04 8.76
N ARG A 62 -5.73 0.89 8.16
CA ARG A 62 -4.42 1.31 8.66
C ARG A 62 -4.46 2.80 8.98
N ALA A 63 -3.73 3.20 10.00
CA ALA A 63 -3.69 4.60 10.42
C ALA A 63 -2.29 5.00 10.89
N ILE A 64 -1.98 6.28 10.70
CA ILE A 64 -0.82 6.94 11.27
C ILE A 64 -1.25 8.34 11.72
N SER A 65 -0.81 8.74 12.91
CA SER A 65 -1.05 10.08 13.44
C SER A 65 0.05 11.02 12.99
N ILE A 66 -0.32 12.08 12.27
CA ILE A 66 0.61 13.12 11.82
C ILE A 66 0.32 14.38 12.64
N ALA A 67 1.34 14.92 13.32
CA ALA A 67 1.24 16.14 14.12
C ALA A 67 1.24 17.41 13.23
N ALA A 68 0.30 17.49 12.29
CA ALA A 68 0.13 18.60 11.38
C ALA A 68 -1.36 18.78 11.03
N PRO A 69 -1.80 20.01 10.69
CA PRO A 69 -3.15 20.23 10.20
C PRO A 69 -3.35 19.53 8.84
N PRO A 70 -4.56 19.02 8.52
CA PRO A 70 -4.84 18.31 7.27
C PRO A 70 -4.44 19.07 6.01
N GLU A 71 -4.53 20.40 6.02
CA GLU A 71 -4.14 21.28 4.91
C GLU A 71 -2.65 21.18 4.57
N ARG A 72 -1.79 20.83 5.53
CA ARG A 72 -0.36 20.58 5.29
C ARG A 72 -0.06 19.15 4.84
N VAL A 73 -0.95 18.20 5.13
CA VAL A 73 -0.78 16.79 4.76
C VAL A 73 -1.36 16.53 3.37
N TRP A 74 -2.49 17.16 3.05
CA TRP A 74 -3.24 16.93 1.82
C TRP A 74 -2.41 17.03 0.53
N PRO A 75 -1.53 18.03 0.34
CA PRO A 75 -0.68 18.11 -0.85
C PRO A 75 0.20 16.88 -1.07
N TRP A 76 0.66 16.23 0.01
CA TRP A 76 1.45 14.99 -0.05
C TRP A 76 0.60 13.80 -0.47
N LEU A 77 -0.65 13.73 0.03
CA LEU A 77 -1.55 12.61 -0.28
C LEU A 77 -1.98 12.59 -1.75
N ILE A 78 -2.28 13.75 -2.34
CA ILE A 78 -2.78 13.79 -3.72
C ILE A 78 -1.68 13.62 -4.76
N GLN A 79 -0.40 13.75 -4.40
CA GLN A 79 0.72 13.58 -5.33
C GLN A 79 1.29 12.16 -5.38
N ILE A 80 0.77 11.22 -4.57
CA ILE A 80 1.26 9.84 -4.54
C ILE A 80 1.11 9.15 -5.90
N GLY A 81 1.97 8.17 -6.16
CA GLY A 81 1.79 7.19 -7.25
C GLY A 81 3.02 6.95 -8.11
N TYR A 82 2.96 5.87 -8.89
CA TYR A 82 3.91 5.58 -9.96
C TYR A 82 3.80 6.62 -11.08
N GLY A 83 4.93 7.13 -11.55
CA GLY A 83 5.04 8.28 -12.46
C GLY A 83 4.62 9.61 -11.81
N ARG A 84 4.45 9.64 -10.49
CA ARG A 84 4.10 10.83 -9.70
C ARG A 84 5.17 11.04 -8.61
N ALA A 85 4.80 11.47 -7.40
CA ALA A 85 5.76 11.84 -6.37
C ALA A 85 6.30 10.66 -5.53
N GLY A 86 5.94 9.42 -5.85
CA GLY A 86 6.30 8.24 -5.05
C GLY A 86 5.21 7.76 -4.10
N TRP A 87 5.47 6.65 -3.41
CA TRP A 87 4.52 6.03 -2.46
C TRP A 87 4.79 6.39 -1.01
N TYR A 88 5.92 7.05 -0.71
CA TYR A 88 6.36 7.35 0.66
C TYR A 88 6.46 6.08 1.53
N SER A 89 6.88 4.97 0.93
CA SER A 89 7.04 3.70 1.62
C SER A 89 8.48 3.21 1.53
N TYR A 90 8.79 2.27 0.63
CA TYR A 90 10.11 1.64 0.57
C TYR A 90 10.62 1.71 -0.86
N ASP A 91 11.21 2.84 -1.22
CA ASP A 91 11.66 3.15 -2.58
C ASP A 91 12.51 2.02 -3.20
N LEU A 92 13.44 1.42 -2.43
CA LEU A 92 14.26 0.29 -2.89
C LEU A 92 13.44 -0.97 -3.24
N LEU A 93 12.37 -1.24 -2.49
CA LEU A 93 11.50 -2.39 -2.78
C LEU A 93 10.60 -2.09 -3.98
N GLU A 94 10.14 -0.85 -4.10
CA GLU A 94 9.32 -0.38 -5.22
C GLU A 94 10.13 -0.44 -6.53
N ASP A 95 11.37 0.03 -6.54
CA ASP A 95 12.29 -0.09 -7.67
C ASP A 95 12.55 -1.56 -8.04
N ALA A 96 12.84 -2.41 -7.06
CA ALA A 96 13.09 -3.83 -7.28
C ALA A 96 11.92 -4.60 -7.93
N VAL A 97 10.69 -4.10 -7.81
CA VAL A 97 9.49 -4.70 -8.42
C VAL A 97 8.94 -3.91 -9.62
N GLY A 98 9.67 -2.91 -10.12
CA GLY A 98 9.27 -2.09 -11.27
C GLY A 98 8.16 -1.06 -10.96
N ALA A 99 7.96 -0.74 -9.69
CA ALA A 99 6.99 0.24 -9.20
C ALA A 99 7.65 1.55 -8.71
N GLY A 100 8.98 1.68 -8.84
CA GLY A 100 9.80 2.77 -8.31
C GLY A 100 10.09 3.93 -9.29
N GLU A 101 9.38 4.05 -10.41
CA GLU A 101 9.61 5.15 -11.36
C GLU A 101 8.78 6.38 -10.95
N PHE A 102 9.42 7.40 -10.40
CA PHE A 102 8.81 8.63 -9.90
C PHE A 102 9.36 9.86 -10.61
N VAL A 103 8.75 11.03 -10.38
CA VAL A 103 9.14 12.30 -11.03
C VAL A 103 10.59 12.68 -10.70
N ASP A 104 11.05 12.39 -9.48
CA ASP A 104 12.43 12.63 -9.04
C ASP A 104 13.36 11.42 -9.28
N GLY A 105 12.93 10.45 -10.10
CA GLY A 105 13.67 9.23 -10.38
C GLY A 105 13.23 8.07 -9.49
N GLY A 106 14.18 7.34 -8.93
CA GLY A 106 13.93 6.15 -8.10
C GLY A 106 13.52 6.41 -6.65
N GLU A 107 13.39 7.68 -6.25
CA GLU A 107 13.13 8.08 -4.87
C GLU A 107 11.84 8.90 -4.77
N SER A 108 11.10 8.71 -3.68
CA SER A 108 9.90 9.49 -3.38
C SER A 108 10.27 10.97 -3.18
N ALA A 109 9.49 11.87 -3.76
CA ALA A 109 9.78 13.31 -3.73
C ALA A 109 9.73 13.86 -2.29
N ASP A 110 10.73 14.65 -1.90
CA ASP A 110 10.82 15.30 -0.58
C ASP A 110 10.20 16.70 -0.54
N ARG A 111 9.45 17.06 -1.59
CA ARG A 111 8.78 18.35 -1.75
C ARG A 111 7.40 18.21 -2.38
N ILE A 112 6.62 19.28 -2.27
CA ILE A 112 5.36 19.41 -2.99
C ILE A 112 5.64 19.80 -4.43
N LEU A 113 5.17 18.99 -5.37
CA LEU A 113 5.30 19.23 -6.81
C LEU A 113 4.05 19.97 -7.31
N PRO A 114 4.14 21.26 -7.72
CA PRO A 114 2.99 22.07 -8.13
C PRO A 114 2.15 21.42 -9.23
N GLU A 115 2.79 20.68 -10.14
CA GLU A 115 2.19 20.01 -11.28
C GLU A 115 1.30 18.84 -10.88
N LEU A 116 1.53 18.25 -9.70
CA LEU A 116 0.78 17.11 -9.18
C LEU A 116 -0.37 17.50 -8.24
N GLN A 117 -0.57 18.81 -8.00
CA GLN A 117 -1.60 19.31 -7.07
C GLN A 117 -3.00 19.38 -7.70
N GLN A 118 -3.12 19.08 -9.00
CA GLN A 118 -4.38 18.95 -9.70
C GLN A 118 -4.71 17.47 -9.85
N LEU A 119 -5.73 17.00 -9.12
CA LEU A 119 -6.25 15.64 -9.16
C LEU A 119 -7.78 15.72 -9.19
N ALA A 120 -8.40 15.08 -10.17
CA ALA A 120 -9.84 15.08 -10.37
C ALA A 120 -10.42 13.67 -10.22
N VAL A 121 -11.74 13.60 -10.01
CA VAL A 121 -12.48 12.34 -10.06
C VAL A 121 -12.33 11.71 -11.45
N GLY A 122 -12.00 10.42 -11.48
CA GLY A 122 -11.72 9.62 -12.68
C GLY A 122 -10.22 9.51 -13.01
N ASP A 123 -9.38 10.41 -12.48
CA ASP A 123 -7.95 10.38 -12.78
C ASP A 123 -7.29 9.10 -12.28
N PRO A 124 -6.32 8.53 -13.03
CA PRO A 124 -5.60 7.35 -12.61
C PRO A 124 -4.49 7.69 -11.61
N ILE A 125 -4.42 6.93 -10.52
CA ILE A 125 -3.21 6.80 -9.68
C ILE A 125 -2.62 5.42 -9.95
N ARG A 126 -1.57 5.39 -10.77
CA ARG A 126 -0.92 4.15 -11.20
C ARG A 126 -0.16 3.53 -10.04
N LEU A 127 -0.27 2.20 -9.86
CA LEU A 127 0.60 1.36 -9.02
C LEU A 127 1.89 0.96 -9.75
N HIS A 128 1.77 0.78 -11.06
CA HIS A 128 2.81 0.38 -12.01
C HIS A 128 2.31 0.79 -13.41
N GLU A 129 3.17 0.76 -14.43
CA GLU A 129 2.83 0.94 -15.86
C GLU A 129 1.47 0.36 -16.32
N ARG A 130 1.04 -0.81 -15.81
CA ARG A 130 -0.15 -1.53 -16.28
C ARG A 130 -1.31 -1.60 -15.29
N LEU A 131 -1.16 -1.05 -14.10
CA LEU A 131 -2.16 -1.16 -13.04
C LEU A 131 -2.38 0.21 -12.40
N ALA A 132 -3.64 0.62 -12.26
CA ALA A 132 -4.01 1.88 -11.65
C ALA A 132 -5.26 1.73 -10.79
N TYR A 133 -5.33 2.54 -9.74
CA TYR A 133 -6.59 2.92 -9.12
C TYR A 133 -7.16 4.16 -9.83
N HIS A 134 -8.46 4.41 -9.67
CA HIS A 134 -9.12 5.56 -10.27
C HIS A 134 -9.80 6.37 -9.18
N VAL A 135 -9.51 7.66 -9.12
CA VAL A 135 -10.10 8.54 -8.11
C VAL A 135 -11.62 8.46 -8.20
N HIS A 136 -12.25 7.87 -7.20
CA HIS A 136 -13.70 7.76 -7.10
C HIS A 136 -14.31 9.02 -6.49
N GLU A 137 -13.67 9.55 -5.46
CA GLU A 137 -14.13 10.75 -4.77
C GLU A 137 -12.97 11.57 -4.21
N ILE A 138 -13.12 12.90 -4.23
CA ILE A 138 -12.17 13.83 -3.63
C ILE A 138 -12.94 14.90 -2.83
N ALA A 139 -12.64 15.00 -1.53
CA ALA A 139 -13.17 16.06 -0.68
C ALA A 139 -12.04 16.63 0.18
N PRO A 140 -11.28 17.61 -0.36
CA PRO A 140 -10.14 18.19 0.33
C PRO A 140 -10.52 18.92 1.63
N PRO A 141 -9.64 18.94 2.65
CA PRO A 141 -8.45 18.11 2.84
C PRO A 141 -8.78 16.82 3.63
N ARG A 142 -10.00 16.28 3.50
CA ARG A 142 -10.56 15.30 4.45
C ARG A 142 -10.55 13.86 3.95
N ARG A 143 -10.75 13.63 2.64
CA ARG A 143 -10.81 12.27 2.09
C ARG A 143 -10.49 12.20 0.60
N LEU A 144 -9.83 11.11 0.22
CA LEU A 144 -9.55 10.65 -1.13
C LEU A 144 -9.96 9.18 -1.21
N ILE A 145 -10.79 8.83 -2.18
CA ILE A 145 -11.26 7.45 -2.44
C ILE A 145 -10.78 7.08 -3.84
N LEU A 146 -10.20 5.88 -3.99
CA LEU A 146 -9.55 5.37 -5.22
C LEU A 146 -10.16 4.05 -5.70
#